data_AF-A0A8S2FV88-F1
#
_entry.id   AF-A0A8S2FV88-F1
#
_cell.length_a   1.000
_cell.length_b   1.000
_cell.length_c   1.000
_cell.angle_alpha   90.00
_cell.angle_beta   90.00
_cell.angle_gamma   90.00
#
_symmetry.space_group_name_H-M   'P 1'
#
loop_
_entity.id
_entity.type
_entity.pdbx_description
1 polymer ?
#
loop_
_entity_poly.entity_id
_entity_poly.type
_entity_poly.pdbx_seq_one_letter_code
_entity_poly.pdbx_strand_id
1 'polypeptide(L)'
;MCFVDLADFYGLVQVAVVNQPELVKKFGSLPRETLVEVNGIVQLRKDPNPSLASGKVEIVLDNFTVVSASALSPIVVENKTDALEEVRLRHRYLDLRRPSMQDMLRFRAKTLSVIRKFLESNNFLEVETPILVRPSIEGAAPYLVEAGVENKERFALAQSPQLYKQMLMVAGIPRY
;
A
#
# COMPACT_ATOMS: atom_id res chain seq x y z
N MET A 1 -20.10 25.15 12.11
CA MET A 1 -19.01 24.90 11.15
C MET A 1 -18.36 23.58 11.55
N CYS A 2 -17.98 22.74 10.60
CA CYS A 2 -17.14 21.56 10.86
C CYS A 2 -16.04 21.46 9.81
N PHE A 3 -14.96 20.76 10.16
CA PHE A 3 -13.82 20.48 9.30
C PHE A 3 -13.58 18.98 9.28
N VAL A 4 -13.33 18.44 8.10
CA VAL A 4 -13.00 17.03 7.89
C VAL A 4 -11.80 16.96 6.96
N ASP A 5 -10.81 16.17 7.33
CA ASP A 5 -9.70 15.86 6.44
C ASP A 5 -10.12 14.72 5.52
N LEU A 6 -10.15 14.99 4.21
CA LEU A 6 -10.35 13.99 3.19
C LEU A 6 -8.99 13.45 2.74
N ALA A 7 -8.80 12.15 2.86
CA ALA A 7 -7.59 11.45 2.47
C ALA A 7 -7.80 10.69 1.16
N ASP A 8 -6.82 10.77 0.27
CA ASP A 8 -6.72 9.90 -0.89
C ASP A 8 -5.30 9.32 -0.99
N PHE A 9 -4.98 8.69 -2.13
CA PHE A 9 -3.64 8.17 -2.34
C PHE A 9 -2.58 9.29 -2.36
N TYR A 10 -2.89 10.49 -2.83
CA TYR A 10 -1.89 11.55 -3.03
C TYR A 10 -1.67 12.41 -1.79
N GLY A 11 -2.66 12.50 -0.89
CA GLY A 11 -2.50 13.19 0.37
C GLY A 11 -3.81 13.50 1.06
N LEU A 12 -3.79 14.59 1.83
CA LEU A 12 -4.92 15.09 2.61
C LEU A 12 -5.35 16.44 2.07
N VAL A 13 -6.65 16.71 2.07
CA VAL A 13 -7.23 18.04 1.85
C VAL A 13 -8.29 18.32 2.90
N GLN A 14 -8.33 19.54 3.41
CA GLN A 14 -9.39 19.93 4.34
C GLN A 14 -10.67 20.25 3.56
N VAL A 15 -11.78 19.68 4.04
CA VAL A 15 -13.14 20.02 3.63
C VAL A 15 -13.80 20.79 4.77
N ALA A 16 -14.27 21.99 4.47
CA ALA A 16 -14.94 22.90 5.40
C ALA A 16 -16.43 22.98 5.11
N VAL A 17 -17.26 22.83 6.13
CA VAL A 17 -18.72 23.04 6.03
C VAL A 17 -19.11 24.31 6.79
N VAL A 18 -19.59 25.32 6.06
CA VAL A 18 -19.84 26.66 6.58
C VAL A 18 -21.32 27.01 6.41
N ASN A 19 -21.94 27.59 7.45
CA ASN A 19 -23.32 28.12 7.43
C ASN A 19 -24.43 27.15 6.98
N GLN A 20 -24.20 25.82 7.07
CA GLN A 20 -25.20 24.81 6.74
C GLN A 20 -25.37 23.80 7.90
N PRO A 21 -26.27 24.06 8.87
CA PRO A 21 -26.40 23.25 10.09
C PRO A 21 -26.70 21.77 9.82
N GLU A 22 -27.55 21.47 8.83
CA GLU A 22 -27.88 20.09 8.47
C GLU A 22 -26.69 19.35 7.86
N LEU A 23 -25.95 20.00 6.97
CA LEU A 23 -24.78 19.40 6.33
C LEU A 23 -23.66 19.19 7.36
N VAL A 24 -23.46 20.14 8.27
CA VAL A 24 -22.55 19.99 9.42
C VAL A 24 -22.89 18.76 10.24
N LYS A 25 -24.18 18.54 10.54
CA LYS A 25 -24.63 17.38 11.31
C LYS A 25 -24.40 16.07 10.56
N LYS A 26 -24.77 15.99 9.28
CA LYS A 26 -24.66 14.76 8.48
C LYS A 26 -23.22 14.38 8.16
N PHE A 27 -22.42 15.35 7.70
CA PHE A 27 -21.03 15.11 7.29
C PHE A 27 -20.09 14.97 8.50
N GLY A 28 -20.28 15.81 9.53
CA GLY A 28 -19.48 15.76 10.76
C GLY A 28 -19.75 14.53 11.64
N SER A 29 -20.87 13.83 11.45
CA SER A 29 -21.18 12.59 12.17
C SER A 29 -20.67 11.32 11.48
N LEU A 30 -20.05 11.43 10.30
CA LEU A 30 -19.55 10.26 9.58
C LEU A 30 -18.43 9.59 10.38
N PRO A 31 -18.44 8.26 10.52
CA PRO A 31 -17.31 7.54 11.09
C PRO A 31 -16.02 7.82 10.33
N ARG A 32 -14.88 7.80 11.03
CA ARG A 32 -13.56 7.83 10.40
C ARG A 32 -13.45 6.71 9.34
N GLU A 33 -12.67 6.95 8.29
CA GLU A 33 -12.47 6.03 7.17
C GLU A 33 -13.71 5.76 6.29
N THR A 34 -14.79 6.53 6.45
CA THR A 34 -15.95 6.48 5.54
C THR A 34 -15.55 6.94 4.14
N LEU A 35 -15.89 6.15 3.11
CA LEU A 35 -15.63 6.50 1.73
C LEU A 35 -16.70 7.46 1.24
N VAL A 36 -16.27 8.68 0.91
CA VAL A 36 -17.13 9.77 0.47
C VAL A 36 -16.66 10.34 -0.86
N GLU A 37 -17.62 10.77 -1.65
CA GLU A 37 -17.41 11.68 -2.78
C GLU A 37 -17.88 13.07 -2.35
N VAL A 38 -17.07 14.10 -2.58
CA VAL A 38 -17.38 15.48 -2.19
C VAL A 38 -17.37 16.39 -3.41
N ASN A 39 -18.35 17.29 -3.48
CA ASN A 39 -18.40 18.37 -4.46
C ASN A 39 -18.40 19.71 -3.73
N GLY A 40 -17.59 20.64 -4.18
CA GLY A 40 -17.43 21.92 -3.52
C GLY A 40 -16.51 22.88 -4.26
N ILE A 41 -16.34 24.06 -3.68
CA ILE A 41 -15.53 25.13 -4.24
C ILE A 41 -14.16 25.16 -3.54
N VAL A 42 -13.08 25.20 -4.32
CA VAL A 42 -11.73 25.39 -3.79
C VAL A 42 -11.55 26.85 -3.39
N GLN A 43 -11.13 27.08 -2.14
CA GLN A 43 -10.87 28.41 -1.60
C GLN A 43 -9.51 28.46 -0.88
N LEU A 44 -8.91 29.63 -0.80
CA LEU A 44 -7.76 29.88 0.06
C LEU A 44 -8.17 29.81 1.54
N ARG A 45 -7.36 29.11 2.34
CA ARG A 45 -7.52 29.09 3.79
C ARG A 45 -7.19 30.47 4.38
N LYS A 46 -7.92 30.83 5.44
CA LYS A 46 -7.59 32.02 6.25
C LYS A 46 -6.25 31.86 6.94
N ASP A 47 -6.01 30.67 7.51
CA ASP A 47 -4.75 30.29 8.15
C ASP A 47 -4.14 29.08 7.41
N PRO A 48 -3.13 29.31 6.54
CA PRO A 48 -2.45 28.23 5.84
C PRO A 48 -1.75 27.26 6.79
N ASN A 49 -1.86 25.95 6.51
CA ASN A 49 -1.15 24.91 7.24
C ASN A 49 0.14 24.50 6.49
N PRO A 50 1.35 24.91 6.93
CA PRO A 50 2.59 24.59 6.23
C PRO A 50 2.98 23.11 6.28
N SER A 51 2.36 22.30 7.16
CA SER A 51 2.64 20.86 7.28
C SER A 51 1.96 20.02 6.19
N LEU A 52 1.01 20.58 5.45
CA LEU A 52 0.26 19.90 4.39
C LEU A 52 0.60 20.50 3.04
N ALA A 53 0.80 19.64 2.02
CA ALA A 53 1.01 20.09 0.65
C ALA A 53 -0.17 20.91 0.12
N SER A 54 -1.40 20.52 0.47
CA SER A 54 -2.66 21.23 0.18
C SER A 54 -2.93 22.39 1.15
N GLY A 55 -2.06 22.66 2.12
CA GLY A 55 -2.42 23.43 3.30
C GLY A 55 -2.73 24.90 3.08
N LYS A 56 -2.51 25.44 1.88
CA LYS A 56 -2.91 26.79 1.46
C LYS A 56 -4.38 26.90 1.05
N VAL A 57 -5.01 25.77 0.70
CA VAL A 57 -6.37 25.71 0.18
C VAL A 57 -7.23 24.75 0.99
N GLU A 58 -8.54 24.93 0.89
CA GLU A 58 -9.56 24.03 1.42
C GLU A 58 -10.72 23.95 0.45
N ILE A 59 -11.57 22.94 0.61
CA ILE A 59 -12.79 22.77 -0.18
C ILE A 59 -13.96 23.19 0.70
N VAL A 60 -14.71 24.21 0.28
CA VAL A 60 -16.00 24.55 0.90
C VAL A 60 -17.05 23.59 0.33
N LEU A 61 -17.64 22.77 1.19
CA LEU A 61 -18.52 21.69 0.78
C LEU A 61 -19.88 22.21 0.29
N ASP A 62 -20.26 21.85 -0.94
CA ASP A 62 -21.59 22.11 -1.49
C ASP A 62 -22.50 20.90 -1.25
N ASN A 63 -22.04 19.71 -1.62
CA ASN A 63 -22.73 18.44 -1.38
C ASN A 63 -21.73 17.28 -1.27
N PHE A 64 -22.19 16.15 -0.74
CA PHE A 64 -21.40 14.92 -0.68
C PHE A 64 -22.30 13.69 -0.87
N THR A 65 -21.70 12.61 -1.32
CA THR A 65 -22.31 11.28 -1.40
C THR A 65 -21.49 10.29 -0.59
N VAL A 66 -22.16 9.48 0.23
CA VAL A 66 -21.51 8.35 0.90
C VAL A 66 -21.47 7.17 -0.07
N VAL A 67 -20.28 6.83 -0.54
CA VAL A 67 -20.08 5.70 -1.46
C VAL A 67 -20.09 4.39 -0.67
N SER A 68 -19.44 4.38 0.50
CA SER A 68 -19.47 3.25 1.41
C SER A 68 -19.32 3.73 2.86
N ALA A 69 -20.28 3.36 3.70
CA ALA A 69 -20.19 3.59 5.13
C ALA A 69 -19.05 2.75 5.74
N SER A 70 -18.29 3.34 6.68
CA SER A 70 -17.29 2.61 7.45
C SER A 70 -17.84 2.22 8.81
N ALA A 71 -17.50 1.01 9.26
CA ALA A 71 -17.58 0.67 10.68
C ALA A 71 -16.52 1.45 11.47
N LEU A 72 -16.62 1.43 12.80
CA LEU A 72 -15.59 2.01 13.66
C LEU A 72 -14.24 1.32 13.39
N SER A 73 -13.24 2.11 12.99
CA SER A 73 -11.93 1.56 12.63
C SER A 73 -11.24 0.97 13.87
N PRO A 74 -10.70 -0.27 13.79
CA PRO A 74 -9.98 -0.92 14.90
C PRO A 74 -8.60 -0.30 15.16
N ILE A 75 -8.08 0.49 14.23
CA ILE A 75 -6.82 1.24 14.36
C ILE A 75 -6.99 2.66 13.83
N VAL A 76 -6.19 3.59 14.33
CA VAL A 76 -6.14 4.96 13.80
C VAL A 76 -5.20 5.01 12.59
N VAL A 77 -5.67 5.54 11.46
CA VAL A 77 -4.89 5.65 10.21
C VAL A 77 -4.05 6.94 10.22
N GLU A 78 -3.10 7.00 11.15
CA GLU A 78 -2.17 8.14 11.29
C GLU A 78 -0.74 7.61 11.50
N ASN A 79 0.28 8.42 11.20
CA ASN A 79 1.67 7.99 11.31
C ASN A 79 2.07 7.59 12.73
N LYS A 80 1.61 8.38 13.72
CA LYS A 80 1.74 8.04 15.14
C LYS A 80 0.48 7.29 15.55
N THR A 81 0.64 6.01 15.90
CA THR A 81 -0.45 5.15 16.34
C THR A 81 0.00 4.42 17.62
N ASP A 82 -0.91 4.28 18.56
CA ASP A 82 -0.78 3.49 19.79
C ASP A 82 -1.17 2.01 19.59
N ALA A 83 -1.82 1.69 18.46
CA ALA A 83 -2.18 0.33 18.09
C ALA A 83 -0.98 -0.63 18.13
N LEU A 84 -1.13 -1.72 18.89
CA LEU A 84 -0.17 -2.82 18.98
C LEU A 84 0.12 -3.42 17.61
N GLU A 85 1.35 -3.91 17.41
CA GLU A 85 1.78 -4.51 16.14
C GLU A 85 0.88 -5.66 15.71
N GLU A 86 0.47 -6.54 16.63
CA GLU A 86 -0.43 -7.66 16.31
C GLU A 86 -1.75 -7.17 15.69
N VAL A 87 -2.35 -6.12 16.25
CA VAL A 87 -3.60 -5.54 15.74
C VAL A 87 -3.37 -4.91 14.36
N ARG A 88 -2.23 -4.23 14.17
CA ARG A 88 -1.84 -3.66 12.88
C ARG A 88 -1.62 -4.72 11.82
N LEU A 89 -1.04 -5.87 12.16
CA LEU A 89 -0.85 -7.00 11.25
C LEU A 89 -2.17 -7.70 10.93
N ARG A 90 -3.06 -7.87 11.91
CA ARG A 90 -4.41 -8.42 11.71
C ARG A 90 -5.24 -7.54 10.78
N HIS A 91 -5.13 -6.22 10.93
CA HIS A 91 -5.82 -5.23 10.10
C HIS A 91 -4.86 -4.55 9.12
N ARG A 92 -3.94 -5.31 8.52
CA ARG A 92 -2.87 -4.76 7.68
C ARG A 92 -3.39 -3.92 6.51
N TYR A 93 -4.56 -4.25 5.97
CA TYR A 93 -5.20 -3.46 4.92
C TYR A 93 -5.53 -2.01 5.34
N LEU A 94 -5.83 -1.76 6.62
CA LEU A 94 -5.96 -0.41 7.18
C LEU A 94 -4.61 0.19 7.52
N ASP A 95 -3.71 -0.62 8.08
CA ASP A 95 -2.38 -0.15 8.49
C ASP A 95 -1.56 0.36 7.30
N LEU A 96 -1.74 -0.27 6.13
CA LEU A 96 -1.15 0.15 4.86
C LEU A 96 -1.66 1.50 4.36
N ARG A 97 -2.81 2.01 4.84
CA ARG A 97 -3.31 3.35 4.47
C ARG A 97 -2.54 4.49 5.14
N ARG A 98 -1.78 4.20 6.20
CA ARG A 98 -0.98 5.23 6.89
C ARG A 98 0.05 5.84 5.93
N PRO A 99 0.28 7.17 5.97
CA PRO A 99 1.21 7.83 5.05
C PRO A 99 2.61 7.20 5.03
N SER A 100 3.19 6.91 6.20
CA SER A 100 4.49 6.24 6.34
C SER A 100 4.57 4.87 5.68
N MET A 101 3.48 4.10 5.69
CA MET A 101 3.42 2.79 5.02
C MET A 101 3.32 2.94 3.50
N GLN A 102 2.52 3.90 3.03
CA GLN A 102 2.42 4.25 1.61
C GLN A 102 3.76 4.74 1.06
N ASP A 103 4.46 5.62 1.80
CA ASP A 103 5.78 6.12 1.44
C ASP A 103 6.80 4.99 1.36
N MET A 104 6.78 4.05 2.31
CA MET A 104 7.65 2.88 2.30
C MET A 104 7.42 1.99 1.07
N LEU A 105 6.15 1.76 0.69
CA LEU A 105 5.81 0.97 -0.50
C LEU A 105 6.25 1.67 -1.79
N ARG A 106 6.03 2.99 -1.91
CA ARG A 106 6.51 3.78 -3.05
C ARG A 106 8.02 3.77 -3.15
N PHE A 107 8.70 3.94 -2.02
CA PHE A 107 10.14 3.90 -1.95
C PHE A 107 10.67 2.54 -2.41
N ARG A 108 10.10 1.44 -1.91
CA ARG A 108 10.44 0.08 -2.36
C ARG A 108 10.23 -0.09 -3.86
N ALA A 109 9.08 0.33 -4.39
CA ALA A 109 8.77 0.22 -5.82
C ALA A 109 9.76 1.01 -6.69
N LYS A 110 10.08 2.25 -6.29
CA LYS A 110 11.05 3.10 -6.99
C LYS A 110 12.46 2.49 -6.95
N THR A 111 12.88 1.99 -5.79
CA THR A 111 14.18 1.32 -5.63
C THR A 111 14.30 0.11 -6.54
N LEU A 112 13.28 -0.77 -6.57
CA LEU A 112 13.27 -1.92 -7.48
C LEU A 112 13.31 -1.49 -8.96
N SER A 113 12.57 -0.45 -9.33
CA SER A 113 12.60 0.09 -10.69
C SER A 113 13.99 0.61 -11.08
N VAL A 114 14.69 1.30 -10.16
CA VAL A 114 16.05 1.80 -10.40
C VAL A 114 17.04 0.64 -10.54
N ILE A 115 16.97 -0.37 -9.68
CA ILE A 115 17.84 -1.56 -9.76
C ILE A 115 17.65 -2.27 -11.11
N ARG A 116 16.40 -2.51 -11.52
CA ARG A 116 16.12 -3.15 -12.82
C ARG A 116 16.68 -2.37 -13.99
N LYS A 117 16.42 -1.06 -14.05
CA LYS A 117 16.96 -0.17 -15.11
C LYS A 117 18.49 -0.16 -15.14
N PHE A 118 19.12 -0.21 -13.96
CA PHE A 118 20.57 -0.29 -13.87
C PHE A 118 21.08 -1.62 -14.44
N LEU A 119 20.50 -2.75 -14.06
CA LEU A 119 20.89 -4.07 -14.55
C LEU A 119 20.64 -4.20 -16.07
N GLU A 120 19.48 -3.76 -16.54
CA GLU A 120 19.11 -3.72 -17.96
C GLU A 120 20.10 -2.89 -18.79
N SER A 121 20.44 -1.67 -18.34
CA SER A 121 21.44 -0.83 -19.03
C SER A 121 22.85 -1.43 -19.01
N ASN A 122 23.11 -2.39 -18.13
CA ASN A 122 24.33 -3.20 -18.06
C ASN A 122 24.18 -4.57 -18.74
N ASN A 123 23.17 -4.76 -19.60
CA ASN A 123 22.93 -5.97 -20.38
C ASN A 123 22.69 -7.24 -19.53
N PHE A 124 22.11 -7.10 -18.33
CA PHE A 124 21.57 -8.24 -17.59
C PHE A 124 20.19 -8.60 -18.14
N LEU A 125 19.92 -9.90 -18.23
CA LEU A 125 18.64 -10.45 -18.65
C LEU A 125 17.83 -10.87 -17.42
N GLU A 126 16.69 -10.22 -17.16
CA GLU A 126 15.76 -10.64 -16.10
C GLU A 126 15.06 -11.94 -16.56
N VAL A 127 15.32 -13.05 -15.86
CA VAL A 127 14.72 -14.37 -16.14
C VAL A 127 13.96 -14.86 -14.91
N GLU A 128 12.70 -15.24 -15.09
CA GLU A 128 11.96 -15.87 -13.99
C GLU A 128 12.34 -17.34 -13.84
N THR A 129 12.69 -17.75 -12.62
CA THR A 129 13.03 -19.14 -12.29
C THR A 129 11.90 -19.82 -11.52
N PRO A 130 11.70 -21.14 -11.67
CA PRO A 130 10.66 -21.87 -10.93
C PRO A 130 10.73 -21.69 -9.41
N ILE A 131 9.58 -21.44 -8.79
CA ILE A 131 9.45 -21.35 -7.32
C ILE A 131 9.31 -22.76 -6.70
N LEU A 132 8.66 -23.69 -7.40
CA LEU A 132 8.53 -25.09 -6.97
C LEU A 132 9.68 -25.91 -7.55
N VAL A 133 10.51 -26.44 -6.67
CA VAL A 133 11.71 -27.21 -7.02
C VAL A 133 11.71 -28.58 -6.36
N ARG A 134 12.60 -29.47 -6.83
CA ARG A 134 12.83 -30.74 -6.14
C ARG A 134 13.38 -30.47 -4.73
N PRO A 135 12.88 -31.15 -3.68
CA PRO A 135 13.40 -30.99 -2.33
C PRO A 135 14.89 -31.36 -2.26
N SER A 136 15.68 -30.54 -1.56
CA SER A 136 17.08 -30.83 -1.23
C SER A 136 17.25 -30.86 0.30
N ILE A 137 18.16 -31.69 0.78
CA ILE A 137 18.43 -31.93 2.21
C ILE A 137 19.67 -31.15 2.69
N GLU A 138 20.49 -30.61 1.78
CA GLU A 138 21.77 -29.97 2.12
C GLU A 138 21.63 -28.57 2.77
N GLY A 139 20.44 -27.97 2.72
CA GLY A 139 20.18 -26.61 3.21
C GLY A 139 19.29 -26.55 4.45
N ALA A 140 18.69 -25.39 4.67
CA ALA A 140 17.65 -25.23 5.69
C ALA A 140 16.44 -26.13 5.38
N ALA A 141 15.59 -26.39 6.38
CA ALA A 141 14.39 -27.21 6.18
C ALA A 141 13.49 -26.60 5.07
N PRO A 142 13.18 -27.34 4.00
CA PRO A 142 12.35 -26.83 2.91
C PRO A 142 10.88 -26.78 3.32
N TYR A 143 10.15 -25.76 2.85
CA TYR A 143 8.70 -25.77 2.87
C TYR A 143 8.19 -26.71 1.78
N LEU A 144 7.59 -27.83 2.17
CA LEU A 144 7.09 -28.85 1.26
C LEU A 144 5.69 -28.46 0.72
N VAL A 145 5.49 -28.72 -0.56
CA VAL A 145 4.22 -28.53 -1.27
C VAL A 145 3.84 -29.88 -1.89
N GLU A 146 2.67 -30.39 -1.53
CA GLU A 146 2.15 -31.64 -2.11
C GLU A 146 1.45 -31.35 -3.43
N ALA A 147 1.82 -32.07 -4.49
CA ALA A 147 1.10 -32.01 -5.76
C ALA A 147 -0.07 -32.99 -5.76
N GLY A 148 -1.25 -32.53 -6.19
CA GLY A 148 -2.46 -33.34 -6.32
C GLY A 148 -2.47 -34.28 -7.54
N VAL A 149 -1.33 -34.57 -8.15
CA VAL A 149 -1.22 -35.45 -9.32
C VAL A 149 -1.00 -36.90 -8.84
N GLU A 150 -1.52 -37.88 -9.59
CA GLU A 150 -1.57 -39.31 -9.19
C GLU A 150 -0.22 -39.91 -8.74
N ASN A 151 0.89 -39.33 -9.18
CA ASN A 151 2.21 -39.60 -8.61
C ASN A 151 2.52 -38.57 -7.54
N LYS A 152 2.53 -39.00 -6.26
CA LYS A 152 2.82 -38.23 -5.03
C LYS A 152 4.20 -37.56 -5.01
N GLU A 153 4.50 -36.74 -6.01
CA GLU A 153 5.72 -35.96 -6.08
C GLU A 153 5.57 -34.78 -5.12
N ARG A 154 6.54 -34.65 -4.23
CA ARG A 154 6.65 -33.54 -3.30
C ARG A 154 7.55 -32.49 -3.90
N PHE A 155 7.06 -31.26 -3.94
CA PHE A 155 7.84 -30.08 -4.30
C PHE A 155 8.30 -29.36 -3.03
N ALA A 156 9.26 -28.47 -3.18
CA ALA A 156 9.68 -27.53 -2.16
C ALA A 156 9.69 -26.11 -2.71
N LEU A 157 9.47 -25.12 -1.84
CA LEU A 157 9.76 -23.72 -2.20
C LEU A 157 11.27 -23.53 -2.33
N ALA A 158 11.69 -22.94 -3.46
CA ALA A 158 13.08 -22.59 -3.69
C ALA A 158 13.58 -21.61 -2.62
N GLN A 159 14.68 -21.95 -1.96
CA GLN A 159 15.33 -21.06 -0.98
C GLN A 159 16.09 -19.91 -1.68
N SER A 160 16.65 -20.20 -2.85
CA SER A 160 17.30 -19.24 -3.72
C SER A 160 17.34 -19.81 -5.16
N PRO A 161 17.51 -18.97 -6.18
CA PRO A 161 17.64 -19.44 -7.57
C PRO A 161 19.05 -19.96 -7.89
N GLN A 162 19.87 -20.32 -6.90
CA GLN A 162 21.30 -20.60 -7.08
C GLN A 162 21.61 -21.63 -8.18
N LEU A 163 20.90 -22.77 -8.19
CA LEU A 163 21.08 -23.80 -9.21
C LEU A 163 20.65 -23.30 -10.59
N TYR A 164 19.52 -22.62 -10.69
CA TYR A 164 19.03 -22.07 -11.96
C TYR A 164 19.97 -20.98 -12.49
N LYS A 165 20.50 -20.11 -11.62
CA LYS A 165 21.53 -19.14 -12.00
C LYS A 165 22.71 -19.83 -12.67
N GLN A 166 23.22 -20.94 -12.10
CA GLN A 166 24.32 -21.71 -12.70
C GLN A 166 23.90 -22.33 -14.03
N MET A 167 22.70 -22.90 -14.13
CA MET A 167 22.17 -23.44 -15.39
C MET A 167 22.05 -22.37 -16.48
N LEU A 168 21.61 -21.15 -16.14
CA LEU A 168 21.53 -20.03 -17.08
C LEU A 168 22.92 -19.62 -17.59
N MET A 169 23.94 -19.62 -16.71
CA MET A 169 25.33 -19.39 -17.14
C MET A 169 25.79 -20.46 -18.13
N VAL A 170 25.51 -21.74 -17.84
CA VAL A 170 25.85 -22.87 -18.74
C VAL A 170 25.08 -22.78 -20.06
N ALA A 171 23.84 -22.29 -20.05
CA ALA A 171 23.00 -22.08 -21.22
C ALA A 171 23.43 -20.88 -22.09
N GLY A 172 24.52 -20.20 -21.73
CA GLY A 172 25.06 -19.08 -22.50
C GLY A 172 24.41 -17.73 -22.20
N ILE A 173 23.76 -17.58 -21.04
CA ILE A 173 23.28 -16.28 -20.55
C ILE A 173 24.37 -15.71 -19.63
N PRO A 174 25.24 -14.80 -20.10
CA PRO A 174 26.42 -14.37 -19.35
C PRO A 174 26.09 -13.42 -18.20
N ARG A 175 24.91 -12.79 -18.22
CA ARG A 175 24.44 -11.82 -17.23
C ARG A 175 22.94 -12.05 -16.98
N TYR A 176 22.64 -12.60 -15.80
CA TYR A 176 21.31 -12.88 -15.27
C TYR A 176 21.19 -12.18 -13.92
#